data_AF-A0A8T1MTB1-F1
#
_entry.id   AF-A0A8T1MTB1-F1
#
_cell.length_a   1.000
_cell.length_b   1.000
_cell.length_c   1.000
_cell.angle_alpha   90.00
_cell.angle_beta   90.00
_cell.angle_gamma   90.00
#
_symmetry.space_group_name_H-M   'P 1'
#
loop_
_entity.id
_entity.type
_entity.pdbx_description
1 polymer ?
#
loop_
_entity_poly.entity_id
_entity_poly.type
_entity_poly.pdbx_seq_one_letter_code
_entity_poly.pdbx_strand_id
1 'polypeptide(L)'
;MDTYVEQFLDMDPEHKEYICTEDLQKFKQKKQLQEDFVQDWQQKFNPNNSDKITLVDVCRTRGVDIKDVRKFYGPMPDELRDVEIIECDMPLVMRVQVCKVINEGQKHCPDEPVSKGVLNRCVFPSNKRLDPFCMQT
;
A
#
# COMPACT_ATOMS: atom_id res chain seq x y z
N MET A 1 19.08 -0.78 -11.47
CA MET A 1 18.11 -0.74 -10.36
C MET A 1 17.60 -2.17 -10.21
N ASP A 2 16.76 -2.51 -9.21
CA ASP A 2 16.27 -3.90 -9.12
C ASP A 2 15.33 -4.21 -10.29
N THR A 3 15.50 -5.36 -10.95
CA THR A 3 14.76 -5.71 -12.17
C THR A 3 13.25 -5.77 -11.96
N TYR A 4 12.77 -6.21 -10.79
CA TYR A 4 11.33 -6.23 -10.52
C TYR A 4 10.78 -4.84 -10.28
N VAL A 5 11.58 -3.96 -9.68
CA VAL A 5 11.21 -2.55 -9.51
C VAL A 5 11.14 -1.84 -10.87
N GLU A 6 12.12 -2.07 -11.75
CA GLU A 6 12.11 -1.53 -13.12
C GLU A 6 10.87 -2.01 -13.90
N GLN A 7 10.54 -3.31 -13.80
CA GLN A 7 9.35 -3.87 -14.41
C GLN A 7 8.06 -3.29 -13.82
N PHE A 8 8.02 -3.04 -12.51
CA PHE A 8 6.86 -2.41 -11.87
C PHE A 8 6.63 -1.00 -12.41
N LEU A 9 7.68 -0.19 -12.53
CA LEU A 9 7.58 1.17 -13.07
C LEU A 9 7.07 1.16 -14.52
N ASP A 10 7.51 0.21 -15.34
CA ASP A 10 6.99 0.05 -16.71
C ASP A 10 5.50 -0.34 -16.75
N MET A 11 5.01 -1.03 -15.72
CA MET A 11 3.61 -1.45 -15.60
C MET A 11 2.71 -0.35 -15.01
N ASP A 12 3.29 0.64 -14.33
CA ASP A 12 2.58 1.74 -13.68
C ASP A 12 2.96 3.12 -14.26
N PRO A 13 2.66 3.38 -15.56
CA PRO A 13 2.99 4.66 -16.19
C PRO A 13 2.18 5.84 -15.66
N GLU A 14 1.09 5.58 -14.92
CA GLU A 14 0.22 6.59 -14.31
C GLU A 14 0.62 6.90 -12.86
N HIS A 15 1.66 6.25 -12.35
CA HIS A 15 2.18 6.44 -10.99
C HIS A 15 1.12 6.19 -9.90
N LYS A 16 0.26 5.19 -10.11
CA LYS A 16 -0.77 4.76 -9.16
C LYS A 16 -0.18 4.09 -7.92
N GLU A 17 1.08 3.67 -8.00
CA GLU A 17 1.81 2.89 -7.00
C GLU A 17 1.18 1.51 -6.70
N TYR A 18 0.31 1.03 -7.59
CA TYR A 18 -0.21 -0.33 -7.58
C TYR A 18 -0.48 -0.83 -9.00
N ILE A 19 -0.38 -2.14 -9.18
CA ILE A 19 -0.73 -2.84 -10.41
C ILE A 19 -1.76 -3.93 -10.12
N CYS A 20 -2.69 -4.14 -11.03
CA CYS A 20 -3.69 -5.19 -10.96
C CYS A 20 -3.25 -6.41 -11.79
N THR A 21 -3.99 -7.51 -11.63
CA THR A 21 -3.76 -8.72 -12.47
C THR A 21 -3.88 -8.41 -13.97
N GLU A 22 -4.74 -7.48 -14.35
CA GLU A 22 -4.90 -7.02 -15.73
C GLU A 22 -3.62 -6.34 -16.27
N ASP A 23 -2.93 -5.56 -15.44
CA ASP A 23 -1.69 -4.88 -15.82
C ASP A 23 -0.55 -5.88 -16.03
N LEU A 24 -0.47 -6.90 -15.17
CA LEU A 24 0.45 -8.03 -15.34
C LEU A 24 0.19 -8.80 -16.65
N GLN A 25 -1.09 -9.06 -16.97
CA GLN A 25 -1.47 -9.74 -18.21
C GLN A 25 -1.11 -8.90 -19.44
N LYS A 26 -1.42 -7.60 -19.43
CA LYS A 26 -1.05 -6.66 -20.50
C LYS A 26 0.47 -6.60 -20.69
N PHE A 27 1.23 -6.54 -19.60
CA PHE A 27 2.69 -6.49 -19.65
C PHE A 27 3.29 -7.79 -20.20
N LYS A 28 2.79 -8.94 -19.74
CA LYS A 28 3.15 -10.26 -20.25
C LYS A 28 2.92 -10.35 -21.76
N GLN A 29 1.74 -9.94 -22.24
CA GLN A 29 1.41 -9.96 -23.66
C GLN A 29 2.32 -9.01 -24.46
N LYS A 30 2.52 -7.78 -23.97
CA LYS A 30 3.35 -6.76 -24.61
C LYS A 30 4.81 -7.20 -24.76
N LYS A 31 5.38 -7.84 -23.74
CA LYS A 31 6.79 -8.27 -23.71
C LYS A 31 7.00 -9.75 -24.08
N GLN A 32 5.94 -10.47 -24.46
CA GLN A 32 5.97 -11.90 -24.80
C GLN A 32 6.65 -12.75 -23.72
N LEU A 33 6.26 -12.53 -22.47
CA LEU A 33 6.82 -13.23 -21.31
C LEU A 33 6.21 -14.62 -21.13
N GLN A 34 6.90 -15.45 -20.35
CA GLN A 34 6.52 -16.84 -20.06
C GLN A 34 5.11 -16.95 -19.47
N GLU A 35 4.48 -18.13 -19.64
CA GLU A 35 3.09 -18.33 -19.27
C GLU A 35 2.83 -18.13 -17.77
N ASP A 36 3.79 -18.53 -16.95
CA ASP A 36 3.78 -18.48 -15.49
C ASP A 36 4.09 -17.10 -14.90
N PHE A 37 4.44 -16.10 -15.72
CA PHE A 37 4.86 -14.77 -15.25
C PHE A 37 3.88 -14.13 -14.24
N VAL A 38 2.58 -14.20 -14.54
CA VAL A 38 1.54 -13.60 -13.67
C VAL A 38 1.46 -14.32 -12.33
N GLN A 39 1.57 -15.65 -12.36
CA GLN A 39 1.56 -16.47 -11.15
C GLN A 39 2.82 -16.24 -10.31
N ASP A 40 4.00 -16.13 -10.94
CA ASP A 40 5.26 -15.81 -10.25
C ASP A 40 5.18 -14.46 -9.52
N TRP A 41 4.65 -13.45 -10.20
CA TRP A 41 4.45 -12.12 -9.61
C TRP A 41 3.48 -12.13 -8.44
N GLN A 42 2.33 -12.82 -8.58
CA GLN A 42 1.37 -12.95 -7.50
C GLN A 42 1.97 -13.69 -6.30
N GLN A 43 2.69 -14.79 -6.52
CA GLN A 43 3.31 -15.55 -5.43
C GLN A 43 4.39 -14.75 -4.68
N LYS A 44 5.16 -13.93 -5.39
CA LYS A 44 6.27 -13.15 -4.79
C LYS A 44 5.81 -11.87 -4.09
N PHE A 45 4.83 -11.18 -4.66
CA PHE A 45 4.51 -9.80 -4.26
C PHE A 45 3.06 -9.61 -3.79
N ASN A 46 2.22 -10.66 -3.83
CA ASN A 46 0.85 -10.61 -3.35
C ASN A 46 0.57 -11.63 -2.22
N PRO A 47 1.31 -11.58 -1.09
CA PRO A 47 1.18 -12.57 -0.02
C PRO A 47 -0.23 -12.61 0.62
N ASN A 48 -0.99 -11.52 0.49
CA ASN A 48 -2.34 -11.41 1.04
C ASN A 48 -3.44 -11.80 0.04
N ASN A 49 -3.09 -12.25 -1.18
CA ASN A 49 -4.04 -12.48 -2.27
C ASN A 49 -5.00 -11.29 -2.48
N SER A 50 -4.48 -10.07 -2.42
CA SER A 50 -5.25 -8.87 -2.77
C SER A 50 -5.50 -8.85 -4.28
N ASP A 51 -6.45 -8.02 -4.69
CA ASP A 51 -6.67 -7.61 -6.07
C ASP A 51 -5.49 -6.80 -6.68
N LYS A 52 -4.62 -6.27 -5.83
CA LYS A 52 -3.54 -5.32 -6.18
C LYS A 52 -2.19 -5.76 -5.63
N ILE A 53 -1.14 -5.51 -6.40
CA ILE A 53 0.25 -5.55 -5.94
C ILE A 53 0.73 -4.11 -5.81
N THR A 54 1.17 -3.70 -4.62
CA THR A 54 1.60 -2.32 -4.36
C THR A 54 3.11 -2.16 -4.56
N LEU A 55 3.54 -0.95 -4.89
CA LEU A 55 4.96 -0.62 -4.99
C LEU A 55 5.68 -0.87 -3.65
N VAL A 56 4.99 -0.59 -2.53
CA VAL A 56 5.49 -0.82 -1.17
C VAL A 56 5.84 -2.30 -0.96
N ASP A 57 4.96 -3.21 -1.37
CA ASP A 57 5.18 -4.65 -1.21
C ASP A 57 6.35 -5.14 -2.07
N VAL A 58 6.47 -4.65 -3.31
CA VAL A 58 7.60 -4.96 -4.19
C VAL A 58 8.91 -4.45 -3.59
N CYS A 59 8.97 -3.18 -3.17
CA CYS A 59 10.17 -2.59 -2.57
C CYS A 59 10.58 -3.33 -1.29
N ARG A 60 9.61 -3.67 -0.43
CA ARG A 60 9.85 -4.43 0.81
C ARG A 60 10.44 -5.80 0.51
N THR A 61 9.87 -6.55 -0.43
CA THR A 61 10.35 -7.89 -0.80
C THR A 61 11.72 -7.86 -1.45
N ARG A 62 12.04 -6.81 -2.21
CA ARG A 62 13.35 -6.64 -2.87
C ARG A 62 14.40 -5.95 -1.99
N GLY A 63 14.02 -5.43 -0.83
CA GLY A 63 14.93 -4.71 0.07
C GLY A 63 15.39 -3.35 -0.49
N VAL A 64 14.56 -2.71 -1.30
CA VAL A 64 14.83 -1.40 -1.92
C VAL A 64 14.10 -0.30 -1.14
N ASP A 65 14.73 0.87 -0.96
CA ASP A 65 14.06 2.03 -0.37
C ASP A 65 13.06 2.63 -1.35
N ILE A 66 11.79 2.69 -0.96
CA ILE A 66 10.72 3.27 -1.77
C ILE A 66 10.99 4.74 -2.14
N LYS A 67 11.70 5.49 -1.29
CA LYS A 67 12.05 6.89 -1.58
C LYS A 67 12.98 6.98 -2.79
N ASP A 68 13.86 6.00 -2.97
CA ASP A 68 14.74 5.97 -4.13
C ASP A 68 13.97 5.59 -5.39
N VAL A 69 12.97 4.72 -5.29
CA VAL A 69 12.12 4.34 -6.42
C VAL A 69 11.20 5.48 -6.87
N ARG A 70 10.62 6.24 -5.93
CA ARG A 70 9.75 7.38 -6.24
C ARG A 70 10.45 8.49 -7.02
N LYS A 71 11.78 8.60 -6.93
CA LYS A 71 12.56 9.55 -7.75
C LYS A 71 12.41 9.29 -9.25
N PHE A 72 12.09 8.05 -9.65
CA PHE A 72 11.93 7.67 -11.05
C PHE A 72 10.56 8.07 -11.63
N TYR A 73 9.58 8.40 -10.79
CA TYR A 73 8.30 8.98 -11.21
C TYR A 73 8.40 10.48 -11.56
N GLY A 74 9.60 11.07 -11.44
CA GLY A 74 9.82 12.47 -11.75
C GLY A 74 9.35 13.41 -10.63
N PRO A 75 9.48 14.73 -10.85
CA PRO A 75 9.02 15.71 -9.89
C PRO A 75 7.50 15.65 -9.75
N MET A 76 7.00 15.90 -8.54
CA MET A 76 5.58 16.11 -8.31
C MET A 76 5.09 17.23 -9.25
N PRO A 77 3.97 17.05 -9.96
CA PRO A 77 3.42 18.08 -10.84
C PRO A 77 3.29 19.40 -10.09
N ASP A 78 3.66 20.48 -10.76
CA ASP A 78 3.69 21.82 -10.20
C ASP A 78 2.31 22.25 -9.68
N GLU A 79 1.25 21.73 -10.31
CA GLU A 79 -0.17 21.93 -9.98
C GLU A 79 -0.59 21.26 -8.66
N LEU A 80 0.17 20.28 -8.18
CA LEU A 80 -0.12 19.53 -6.96
C LEU A 80 0.75 19.96 -5.78
N ARG A 81 1.65 20.94 -5.95
CA ARG A 81 2.55 21.41 -4.87
C ARG A 81 1.80 21.93 -3.64
N ASP A 82 0.61 22.50 -3.86
CA ASP A 82 -0.25 23.07 -2.80
C ASP A 82 -1.34 22.09 -2.35
N VAL A 83 -1.41 20.90 -2.95
CA VAL A 83 -2.34 19.85 -2.53
C VAL A 83 -1.64 19.03 -1.45
N GLU A 84 -1.91 19.37 -0.19
CA GLU A 84 -1.64 18.47 0.92
C GLU A 84 -2.51 17.22 0.70
N ILE A 85 -1.89 16.07 0.38
CA ILE A 85 -2.62 14.80 0.30
C ILE A 85 -3.13 14.51 1.71
N ILE A 86 -4.38 14.88 1.97
CA ILE A 86 -5.05 14.59 3.22
C ILE A 86 -5.32 13.09 3.22
N GLU A 87 -4.40 12.27 3.72
CA GLU A 87 -4.61 10.83 3.88
C GLU A 87 -5.81 10.50 4.81
N CYS A 88 -6.48 11.50 5.39
CA CYS A 88 -7.66 11.36 6.24
C CYS A 88 -8.63 12.56 6.12
N ASP A 89 -9.57 12.53 5.19
CA ASP A 89 -10.73 13.46 5.14
C ASP A 89 -11.69 13.31 6.36
N MET A 90 -11.42 12.38 7.26
CA MET A 90 -12.21 12.14 8.47
C MET A 90 -11.52 12.74 9.71
N PRO A 91 -12.11 13.76 10.37
CA PRO A 91 -11.61 14.29 11.63
C PRO A 91 -11.39 13.19 12.67
N LEU A 92 -10.36 13.33 13.50
CA LEU A 92 -9.97 12.33 14.51
C LEU A 92 -11.14 11.84 15.36
N VAL A 93 -12.04 12.75 15.74
CA VAL A 93 -13.25 12.45 16.54
C VAL A 93 -14.15 11.42 15.84
N MET A 94 -14.34 11.56 14.53
CA MET A 94 -15.21 10.67 13.77
C MET A 94 -14.58 9.30 13.55
N ARG A 95 -13.25 9.23 13.39
CA ARG A 95 -12.50 7.95 13.36
C ARG A 95 -12.64 7.19 14.67
N VAL A 96 -12.52 7.88 15.80
CA VAL A 96 -12.72 7.29 17.13
C VAL A 96 -14.15 6.77 17.30
N GLN A 97 -15.14 7.50 16.79
CA GLN A 97 -16.55 7.11 16.84
C GLN A 97 -16.81 5.81 16.05
N VAL A 98 -16.26 5.72 14.83
CA VAL A 98 -16.38 4.53 13.97
C VAL A 98 -15.78 3.30 14.66
N CYS A 99 -14.59 3.42 15.26
CA CYS A 99 -13.96 2.32 15.98
C CYS A 99 -14.79 1.83 17.17
N LYS A 100 -15.47 2.73 17.90
CA LYS A 100 -16.35 2.35 19.01
C LYS A 100 -17.53 1.50 18.54
N VAL A 101 -18.22 1.94 17.48
CA VAL A 101 -19.38 1.23 16.92
C VAL A 101 -19.00 -0.18 16.45
N ILE A 102 -17.87 -0.33 15.77
CA ILE A 102 -17.38 -1.64 15.31
C ILE A 102 -17.10 -2.57 16.51
N ASN A 103 -16.36 -2.08 17.50
CA ASN A 103 -16.01 -2.85 18.69
C ASN A 103 -17.23 -3.26 19.52
N GLU A 104 -18.29 -2.43 19.54
CA GLU A 104 -19.55 -2.75 20.20
C GLU A 104 -20.35 -3.80 19.43
N GLY A 105 -20.36 -3.73 18.09
CA GLY A 105 -21.00 -4.74 17.23
C GLY A 105 -20.37 -6.12 17.38
N GLN A 106 -19.03 -6.19 17.45
CA GLN A 106 -18.29 -7.45 17.65
C GLN A 106 -18.54 -8.12 19.01
N LYS A 107 -19.03 -7.38 20.01
CA LYS A 107 -19.42 -7.96 21.31
C LYS A 107 -20.75 -8.71 21.26
N HIS A 108 -21.60 -8.44 20.26
CA HIS A 108 -22.98 -8.94 20.20
C HIS A 108 -23.19 -10.07 19.16
N CYS A 109 -22.25 -10.26 18.24
CA CYS A 109 -22.14 -11.46 17.40
C CYS A 109 -20.71 -11.99 17.50
N PRO A 110 -20.45 -13.05 18.28
CA PRO A 110 -19.21 -13.78 18.12
C PRO A 110 -19.27 -14.49 16.76
N ASP A 111 -18.59 -13.95 15.76
CA ASP A 111 -18.34 -14.68 14.51
C ASP A 111 -17.69 -16.03 14.85
N GLU A 112 -18.07 -17.09 14.11
CA GLU A 112 -17.37 -18.38 14.14
C GLU A 112 -15.86 -18.17 14.07
N PRO A 113 -15.04 -19.07 14.66
CA PRO A 113 -13.60 -18.87 14.79
C PRO A 113 -12.95 -18.66 13.42
N VAL A 114 -12.73 -17.40 13.07
CA VAL A 114 -11.87 -16.98 11.98
C VAL A 114 -10.48 -17.47 12.33
N SER A 115 -10.03 -18.48 11.59
CA SER A 115 -8.66 -18.97 11.62
C SER A 115 -7.69 -17.77 11.61
N LYS A 116 -6.69 -17.79 12.50
CA LYS A 116 -5.81 -16.71 12.99
C LYS A 116 -5.06 -15.85 11.94
N GLY A 117 -5.72 -15.36 10.89
CA GLY A 117 -5.07 -14.77 9.71
C GLY A 117 -5.58 -13.40 9.28
N VAL A 118 -6.57 -12.78 9.94
CA VAL A 118 -7.16 -11.52 9.40
C VAL A 118 -7.20 -10.36 10.39
N LEU A 119 -7.03 -10.58 11.70
CA LEU A 119 -7.09 -9.52 12.72
C LEU A 119 -5.76 -8.75 12.94
N ASN A 120 -4.92 -8.65 11.90
CA ASN A 120 -3.74 -7.77 11.91
C ASN A 120 -3.85 -6.60 10.92
N ARG A 121 -5.05 -6.33 10.38
CA ARG A 121 -5.24 -5.28 9.37
C ARG A 121 -5.26 -3.84 9.94
N CYS A 122 -5.20 -3.66 11.27
CA CYS A 122 -5.02 -2.34 11.88
C CYS A 122 -4.06 -2.39 13.07
N VAL A 123 -2.83 -2.83 12.87
CA VAL A 123 -1.73 -2.52 13.79
C VAL A 123 -0.78 -1.60 13.05
N PHE A 124 -0.85 -0.30 13.34
CA PHE A 124 0.34 0.52 13.18
C PHE A 124 1.16 0.39 14.46
N PRO A 125 2.38 -0.18 14.36
CA PRO A 125 3.31 -0.22 15.46
C PRO A 125 3.72 1.21 15.84
N SER A 126 3.72 1.46 17.15
CA SER A 126 4.39 2.57 17.77
C SER A 126 5.88 2.58 17.43
N ASN A 127 6.44 3.72 17.05
CA ASN A 127 7.78 4.14 17.49
C ASN A 127 7.90 5.66 17.31
N LYS A 128 7.78 6.41 18.41
CA LYS A 128 8.87 6.87 19.28
C LYS A 128 9.63 8.06 18.71
N ARG A 129 9.39 9.18 19.40
CA ARG A 129 10.30 10.28 19.72
C ARG A 129 10.38 11.43 18.70
N LEU A 130 9.52 12.42 18.92
CA LEU A 130 9.96 13.80 19.09
C LEU A 130 9.26 14.37 20.33
N ASP A 131 10.08 14.69 21.34
CA ASP A 131 9.68 15.43 22.54
C ASP A 131 9.33 16.90 22.18
N PRO A 132 8.59 17.59 23.07
CA PRO A 132 7.81 18.77 22.74
C PRO A 132 8.61 20.07 22.93
N PHE A 133 8.48 21.00 22.00
CA PHE A 133 8.60 22.43 22.28
C PHE A 133 7.28 23.06 21.86
N CYS A 134 6.31 23.11 22.77
CA CYS A 134 6.10 24.16 23.77
C CYS A 134 5.37 25.36 23.15
N MET A 135 4.14 25.53 23.62
CA MET A 135 3.29 26.70 23.43
C MET A 135 3.94 28.00 23.91
N GLN A 136 3.25 29.09 23.52
CA GLN A 136 3.22 30.46 24.07
C GLN A 136 4.06 31.45 23.25
N THR A 137 3.52 32.58 22.79
CA THR A 137 2.45 33.44 23.34
C THR A 137 1.49 33.97 22.28
#